data_AF-A0A380QFP1-F1
#
_entry.id   AF-A0A380QFP1-F1
#
_cell.length_a   1.000
_cell.length_b   1.000
_cell.length_c   1.000
_cell.angle_alpha   90.00
_cell.angle_beta   90.00
_cell.angle_gamma   90.00
#
_symmetry.space_group_name_H-M   'P 1'
#
loop_
_entity.id
_entity.type
_entity.pdbx_description
1 polymer ?
#
loop_
_entity_poly.entity_id
_entity_poly.type
_entity_poly.pdbx_seq_one_letter_code
_entity_poly.pdbx_strand_id
1 'polypeptide(L)'
;MDKSSSLVTRLTLLLGVTLTVIWLILIATTAFFSYENTRQILINELTHMASMRADLSNHQFEGAERDAASLISRRESLQNTSPLPEISIKHYDSHYIPFNLDSCNVNQHKNDLWIIQAYGTAGQTYYLDSFIIKQKEGIVLFPPQKSSSDYLNQRRKDLLLLPKFPTHNNIYWGAPTYTSQGGWHVSVAVCDKVGTLAGFALKLNDLIAYNHPVEQRDINLLLDKNGELLPISQQATSSNQLHEILNQLKNSKLHDGWQQTPDYLVLRTQLKGPGWQQLVIYPRMGFAWEALKPALYQLPFALAILLLLTSVLSLLLRYYLAIPLWNFINIIGATGPQAMEPRLPINRIDELGHIARAYNNLLDTLNEQYDTLEMKVKERTLALAEAKRAAEQANRRKSDHLTTISHEIRTPLNGALGRLNYYKIHHWMLAK
;
A
#
# COMPACT_ATOMS: atom_id res chain seq x y z
N MET A 1 -1.15 1.84 49.72
CA MET A 1 -0.60 3.09 49.14
C MET A 1 -0.89 3.08 47.67
N ASP A 2 -1.87 3.89 47.28
CA ASP A 2 -2.45 3.94 45.95
C ASP A 2 -1.37 4.42 44.96
N LYS A 3 -0.98 3.56 44.02
CA LYS A 3 0.10 3.83 43.07
C LYS A 3 -0.48 4.67 41.92
N SER A 4 -0.93 5.88 42.23
CA SER A 4 -1.40 6.83 41.23
C SER A 4 -0.25 7.11 40.26
N SER A 5 -0.31 6.54 39.05
CA SER A 5 0.67 6.78 38.00
C SER A 5 0.88 8.29 37.84
N SER A 6 2.14 8.73 37.91
CA SER A 6 2.52 10.13 37.79
C SER A 6 1.86 10.74 36.55
N LEU A 7 1.37 11.98 36.66
CA LEU A 7 0.75 12.73 35.57
C LEU A 7 1.60 12.68 34.28
N VAL A 8 2.93 12.68 34.44
CA VAL A 8 3.88 12.54 33.34
C VAL A 8 3.76 11.19 32.64
N THR A 9 3.63 10.08 33.37
CA THR A 9 3.51 8.73 32.79
C THR A 9 2.21 8.58 32.00
N ARG A 10 1.13 9.20 32.47
CA ARG A 10 -0.15 9.23 31.74
C ARG A 10 -0.03 10.05 30.46
N LEU A 11 0.63 11.21 30.54
CA LEU A 11 0.84 12.10 29.40
C LEU A 11 1.75 11.46 28.34
N THR A 12 2.84 10.80 28.74
CA THR A 12 3.73 10.07 27.81
C THR A 12 3.00 8.92 27.14
N LEU A 13 2.13 8.20 27.86
CA LEU A 13 1.36 7.09 27.30
C LEU A 13 0.33 7.61 26.28
N LEU A 14 -0.42 8.67 26.62
CA LEU A 14 -1.37 9.29 25.70
C LEU A 14 -0.68 9.81 24.43
N LEU A 15 0.40 10.55 24.56
CA LEU A 15 1.16 11.05 23.42
C LEU A 15 1.76 9.92 22.59
N GLY A 16 2.29 8.88 23.24
CA GLY A 16 2.77 7.67 22.58
C GLY A 16 1.68 7.00 21.74
N VAL A 17 0.48 6.81 22.30
CA VAL A 17 -0.67 6.26 21.57
C VAL A 17 -1.08 7.15 20.40
N THR A 18 -1.10 8.48 20.56
CA THR A 18 -1.41 9.36 19.43
C THR A 18 -0.39 9.23 18.30
N LEU A 19 0.90 9.10 18.64
CA LEU A 19 1.96 8.95 17.66
C LEU A 19 1.87 7.59 16.94
N THR A 20 1.52 6.51 17.64
CA THR A 20 1.32 5.20 17.00
C THR A 20 0.11 5.19 16.07
N VAL A 21 -0.99 5.86 16.44
CA VAL A 21 -2.17 6.00 15.57
C VAL A 21 -1.83 6.77 14.30
N ILE A 22 -1.12 7.91 14.42
CA ILE A 22 -0.67 8.69 13.27
C ILE A 22 0.23 7.84 12.36
N TRP A 23 1.15 7.07 12.95
CA TRP A 23 2.05 6.19 12.23
C TRP A 23 1.30 5.07 11.48
N LEU A 24 0.30 4.45 12.10
CA LEU A 24 -0.55 3.44 11.46
C LEU A 24 -1.31 4.01 10.26
N ILE A 25 -1.89 5.21 10.41
CA ILE A 25 -2.57 5.89 9.30
C ILE A 25 -1.59 6.17 8.17
N LEU A 26 -0.39 6.68 8.49
CA LEU A 26 0.64 6.97 7.49
C LEU A 26 1.00 5.70 6.69
N ILE A 27 1.25 4.58 7.36
CA ILE A 27 1.58 3.31 6.68
C ILE A 27 0.41 2.77 5.86
N ALA A 28 -0.82 2.87 6.38
CA ALA A 28 -2.00 2.45 5.63
C ALA A 28 -2.14 3.28 4.34
N THR A 29 -1.92 4.60 4.42
CA THR A 29 -1.96 5.47 3.24
C THR A 29 -0.84 5.17 2.25
N THR A 30 0.41 4.97 2.70
CA THR A 30 1.51 4.63 1.78
C THR A 30 1.31 3.28 1.12
N ALA A 31 0.82 2.27 1.85
CA ALA A 31 0.47 0.97 1.28
C ALA A 31 -0.65 1.08 0.23
N PHE A 32 -1.69 1.87 0.52
CA PHE A 32 -2.79 2.11 -0.41
C PHE A 32 -2.34 2.84 -1.70
N PHE A 33 -1.55 3.91 -1.57
CA PHE A 33 -1.01 4.63 -2.72
C PHE A 33 -0.02 3.78 -3.52
N SER A 34 0.83 2.99 -2.85
CA SER A 34 1.75 2.05 -3.49
C SER A 34 0.97 1.02 -4.31
N TYR A 35 -0.07 0.44 -3.73
CA TYR A 35 -0.98 -0.46 -4.44
C TYR A 35 -1.57 0.21 -5.67
N GLU A 36 -2.27 1.33 -5.51
CA GLU A 36 -2.92 1.97 -6.65
C GLU A 36 -1.93 2.37 -7.75
N ASN A 37 -0.76 2.90 -7.38
CA ASN A 37 0.27 3.27 -8.34
C ASN A 37 0.84 2.06 -9.10
N THR A 38 1.19 0.98 -8.40
CA THR A 38 1.65 -0.26 -9.04
C THR A 38 0.57 -0.87 -9.93
N ARG A 39 -0.70 -0.78 -9.54
CA ARG A 39 -1.82 -1.22 -10.39
C ARG A 39 -1.87 -0.45 -11.71
N GLN A 40 -1.78 0.87 -11.65
CA GLN A 40 -1.87 1.74 -12.83
C GLN A 40 -0.67 1.53 -13.78
N ILE A 41 0.54 1.47 -13.24
CA ILE A 41 1.75 1.22 -14.02
C ILE A 41 1.63 -0.12 -14.74
N LEU A 42 1.25 -1.18 -14.03
CA LEU A 42 1.13 -2.51 -14.60
C LEU A 42 0.03 -2.58 -15.68
N ILE A 43 -1.15 -1.99 -15.43
CA ILE A 43 -2.22 -1.92 -16.44
C ILE A 43 -1.71 -1.22 -17.70
N ASN A 44 -0.99 -0.09 -17.57
CA ASN A 44 -0.45 0.63 -18.71
C ASN A 44 0.61 -0.18 -19.46
N GLU A 45 1.55 -0.80 -18.75
CA GLU A 45 2.59 -1.65 -19.35
C GLU A 45 1.99 -2.85 -20.08
N LEU A 46 1.06 -3.57 -19.44
CA LEU A 46 0.36 -4.71 -20.05
C LEU A 46 -0.48 -4.27 -21.25
N THR A 47 -1.17 -3.13 -21.17
CA THR A 47 -1.93 -2.58 -22.31
C THR A 47 -1.00 -2.27 -23.48
N HIS A 48 0.11 -1.59 -23.21
CA HIS A 48 1.08 -1.21 -24.22
C HIS A 48 1.67 -2.46 -24.90
N MET A 49 2.13 -3.44 -24.12
CA MET A 49 2.67 -4.69 -24.66
C MET A 49 1.62 -5.50 -25.42
N ALA A 50 0.39 -5.59 -24.91
CA ALA A 50 -0.70 -6.27 -25.58
C ALA A 50 -1.04 -5.61 -26.92
N SER A 51 -1.07 -4.26 -26.97
CA SER A 51 -1.32 -3.50 -28.20
C SER A 51 -0.19 -3.70 -29.22
N MET A 52 1.07 -3.63 -28.81
CA MET A 52 2.23 -3.89 -29.67
C MET A 52 2.19 -5.30 -30.28
N ARG A 53 1.84 -6.32 -29.49
CA ARG A 53 1.66 -7.71 -29.97
C ARG A 53 0.51 -7.83 -30.97
N ALA A 54 -0.61 -7.19 -30.68
CA ALA A 54 -1.77 -7.17 -31.55
C ALA A 54 -1.46 -6.47 -32.88
N ASP A 55 -0.78 -5.33 -32.85
CA ASP A 55 -0.37 -4.57 -34.04
C ASP A 55 0.64 -5.33 -34.89
N LEU A 56 1.61 -6.00 -34.27
CA LEU A 56 2.56 -6.85 -34.99
C LEU A 56 1.84 -8.03 -35.68
N SER A 57 0.92 -8.67 -34.96
CA SER A 57 0.10 -9.77 -35.49
C SER A 57 -0.77 -9.28 -36.65
N ASN A 58 -1.47 -8.16 -36.47
CA ASN A 58 -2.29 -7.52 -37.49
C ASN A 58 -1.48 -7.17 -38.74
N HIS A 59 -0.28 -6.62 -38.56
CA HIS A 59 0.61 -6.30 -39.69
C HIS A 59 1.00 -7.55 -40.48
N GLN A 60 1.32 -8.66 -39.80
CA GLN A 60 1.62 -9.93 -40.47
C GLN A 60 0.41 -10.51 -41.20
N PHE A 61 -0.77 -10.47 -40.58
CA PHE A 61 -2.01 -10.94 -41.21
C PHE A 61 -2.37 -10.10 -42.44
N GLU A 62 -2.37 -8.77 -42.33
CA GLU A 62 -2.63 -7.87 -43.46
C GLU A 62 -1.58 -8.04 -44.57
N GLY A 63 -0.32 -8.30 -44.22
CA GLY A 63 0.74 -8.66 -45.17
C GLY A 63 0.41 -9.94 -45.95
N ALA A 64 0.02 -10.99 -45.23
CA ALA A 64 -0.34 -12.28 -45.82
C ALA A 64 -1.56 -12.21 -46.74
N GLU A 65 -2.55 -11.38 -46.41
CA GLU A 65 -3.70 -11.11 -47.26
C GLU A 65 -3.31 -10.42 -48.56
N ARG A 66 -2.47 -9.37 -48.48
CA ARG A 66 -1.97 -8.64 -49.64
C ARG A 66 -1.13 -9.53 -50.56
N ASP A 67 -0.27 -10.36 -49.97
CA ASP A 67 0.58 -11.27 -50.73
C ASP A 67 -0.26 -12.33 -51.45
N ALA A 68 -1.25 -12.91 -50.78
CA ALA A 68 -2.19 -13.87 -51.39
C ALA A 68 -2.97 -13.25 -52.56
N ALA A 69 -3.46 -12.01 -52.39
CA ALA A 69 -4.15 -11.28 -53.46
C ALA A 69 -3.21 -10.99 -54.65
N SER A 70 -1.96 -10.61 -54.37
CA SER A 70 -0.93 -10.36 -55.39
C SER A 70 -0.60 -11.64 -56.18
N LEU A 71 -0.49 -12.79 -55.50
CA LEU A 71 -0.23 -14.08 -56.14
C LEU A 71 -1.34 -14.44 -57.15
N ILE A 72 -2.61 -14.24 -56.78
CA ILE A 72 -3.74 -14.48 -57.69
C ILE A 72 -3.76 -13.50 -58.85
N SER A 73 -3.58 -12.20 -58.57
CA SER A 73 -3.57 -11.19 -59.62
C SER A 73 -2.47 -11.46 -60.66
N ARG A 74 -1.27 -11.87 -60.21
CA ARG A 74 -0.17 -12.28 -61.11
C ARG A 74 -0.54 -13.52 -61.91
N ARG A 75 -1.16 -14.51 -61.28
CA ARG A 75 -1.63 -15.72 -61.97
C ARG A 75 -2.65 -15.40 -63.06
N GLU A 76 -3.66 -14.59 -62.77
CA GLU A 76 -4.67 -14.16 -63.75
C GLU A 76 -4.01 -13.41 -64.93
N SER A 77 -3.05 -12.52 -64.66
CA SER A 77 -2.33 -11.80 -65.71
C SER A 77 -1.48 -12.72 -66.59
N LEU A 78 -0.84 -13.73 -66.00
CA LEU A 78 0.11 -14.61 -66.68
C LEU A 78 -0.53 -15.80 -67.40
N GLN A 79 -1.78 -16.17 -67.06
CA GLN A 79 -2.53 -17.20 -67.78
C GLN A 79 -2.70 -16.89 -69.27
N ASN A 80 -2.73 -15.61 -69.64
CA ASN A 80 -2.90 -15.16 -71.02
C ASN A 80 -1.57 -14.88 -71.74
N THR A 81 -0.42 -14.98 -71.04
CA THR A 81 0.90 -14.69 -71.62
C THR A 81 1.62 -15.99 -71.94
N SER A 82 1.83 -16.26 -73.22
CA SER A 82 2.67 -17.37 -73.69
C SER A 82 3.69 -16.86 -74.71
N PRO A 83 4.98 -17.20 -74.57
CA PRO A 83 5.57 -18.05 -73.54
C PRO A 83 5.82 -17.29 -72.21
N LEU A 84 5.74 -18.02 -71.09
CA LEU A 84 6.22 -17.53 -69.80
C LEU A 84 7.74 -17.29 -69.85
N PRO A 85 8.28 -16.30 -69.12
CA PRO A 85 9.72 -16.07 -69.06
C PRO A 85 10.49 -17.34 -68.66
N GLU A 86 11.56 -17.67 -69.39
CA GLU A 86 12.45 -18.76 -68.99
C GLU A 86 13.13 -18.40 -67.67
N ILE A 87 12.69 -19.04 -66.58
CA ILE A 87 13.50 -19.09 -65.37
C ILE A 87 14.42 -20.29 -65.55
N SER A 88 15.73 -20.06 -65.45
CA SER A 88 16.75 -21.10 -65.45
C SER A 88 16.64 -21.93 -64.17
N ILE A 89 15.62 -22.78 -64.08
CA ILE A 89 15.39 -23.69 -62.96
C ILE A 89 15.69 -25.09 -63.44
N LYS A 90 16.79 -25.67 -62.96
CA LYS A 90 17.18 -27.05 -63.33
C LYS A 90 16.25 -28.12 -62.72
N HIS A 91 15.57 -27.83 -61.61
CA HIS A 91 14.60 -28.69 -60.93
C HIS A 91 13.50 -27.86 -60.27
N TYR A 92 12.23 -28.17 -60.52
CA TYR A 92 11.12 -27.58 -59.77
C TYR A 92 11.07 -28.24 -58.39
N ASP A 93 11.21 -27.43 -57.33
CA ASP A 93 10.96 -27.88 -55.95
C ASP A 93 9.45 -27.83 -55.62
N SER A 94 8.64 -27.24 -56.50
CA SER A 94 7.18 -27.26 -56.42
C SER A 94 6.60 -28.63 -56.81
N HIS A 95 5.56 -29.03 -56.08
CA HIS A 95 4.92 -30.34 -56.20
C HIS A 95 3.45 -30.18 -56.57
N TYR A 96 2.96 -31.05 -57.45
CA TYR A 96 1.53 -31.18 -57.72
C TYR A 96 0.97 -32.41 -56.99
N ILE A 97 -0.08 -32.19 -56.21
CA ILE A 97 -0.76 -33.20 -55.39
C ILE A 97 -2.19 -33.35 -55.95
N PRO A 98 -2.48 -34.40 -56.74
CA PRO A 98 -3.81 -34.57 -57.32
C PRO A 98 -4.83 -35.00 -56.26
N PHE A 99 -6.09 -34.60 -56.44
CA PHE A 99 -7.18 -35.10 -55.59
C PHE A 99 -7.59 -36.52 -55.96
N ASN A 100 -7.57 -36.85 -57.25
CA ASN A 100 -7.80 -38.19 -57.77
C ASN A 100 -6.49 -38.80 -58.29
N LEU A 101 -6.16 -40.02 -57.85
CA LEU A 101 -4.89 -40.68 -58.18
C LEU A 101 -4.80 -41.16 -59.65
N ASP A 102 -5.93 -41.20 -60.37
CA ASP A 102 -6.02 -41.78 -61.71
C ASP A 102 -5.60 -40.85 -62.86
N SER A 103 -5.33 -39.56 -62.61
CA SER A 103 -5.00 -38.57 -63.65
C SER A 103 -3.75 -37.74 -63.30
N CYS A 104 -2.56 -38.33 -63.48
CA CYS A 104 -1.28 -37.62 -63.36
C CYS A 104 -0.83 -37.11 -64.74
N ASN A 105 -1.28 -35.92 -65.16
CA ASN A 105 -0.71 -35.25 -66.34
C ASN A 105 0.04 -33.99 -65.92
N VAL A 106 1.35 -34.13 -65.66
CA VAL A 106 2.24 -33.06 -65.17
C VAL A 106 2.28 -31.86 -66.13
N ASN A 107 2.09 -32.09 -67.43
CA ASN A 107 2.16 -31.03 -68.45
C ASN A 107 1.02 -30.01 -68.36
N GLN A 108 -0.15 -30.37 -67.80
CA GLN A 108 -1.29 -29.46 -67.67
C GLN A 108 -1.14 -28.41 -66.56
N HIS A 109 -0.20 -28.62 -65.62
CA HIS A 109 -0.03 -27.75 -64.44
C HIS A 109 1.29 -26.96 -64.47
N LYS A 110 2.01 -26.99 -65.59
CA LYS A 110 3.34 -26.36 -65.74
C LYS A 110 3.32 -24.86 -65.44
N ASN A 111 2.25 -24.16 -65.81
CA ASN A 111 2.11 -22.72 -65.56
C ASN A 111 1.95 -22.42 -64.06
N ASP A 112 1.10 -23.18 -63.35
CA ASP A 112 0.87 -22.98 -61.91
C ASP A 112 2.11 -23.37 -61.10
N LEU A 113 2.81 -24.45 -61.49
CA LEU A 113 4.10 -24.85 -60.92
C LEU A 113 5.18 -23.77 -61.11
N TRP A 114 5.21 -23.14 -62.29
CA TRP A 114 6.13 -22.05 -62.55
C TRP A 114 5.78 -20.78 -61.76
N ILE A 115 4.51 -20.38 -61.73
CA ILE A 115 4.05 -19.18 -61.03
C ILE A 115 4.37 -19.28 -59.54
N ILE A 116 4.09 -20.43 -58.93
CA ILE A 116 4.36 -20.62 -57.50
C ILE A 116 5.85 -20.71 -57.19
N GLN A 117 6.66 -21.24 -58.11
CA GLN A 117 8.11 -21.28 -57.95
C GLN A 117 8.74 -19.89 -58.11
N ALA A 118 8.18 -19.06 -59.01
CA ALA A 118 8.67 -17.72 -59.31
C ALA A 118 8.26 -16.67 -58.27
N TYR A 119 7.02 -16.75 -57.79
CA TYR A 119 6.39 -15.74 -56.94
C TYR A 119 5.97 -16.26 -55.57
N GLY A 120 6.06 -17.57 -55.33
CA GLY A 120 5.92 -18.13 -53.99
C GLY A 120 7.11 -17.73 -53.12
N THR A 121 6.84 -17.58 -51.84
CA THR A 121 7.80 -17.12 -50.82
C THR A 121 8.13 -18.23 -49.82
N ALA A 122 7.89 -19.51 -50.17
CA ALA A 122 8.06 -20.63 -49.27
C ALA A 122 9.48 -20.70 -48.69
N GLY A 123 9.56 -20.90 -47.37
CA GLY A 123 10.83 -20.97 -46.64
C GLY A 123 11.52 -19.63 -46.40
N GLN A 124 11.00 -18.50 -46.91
CA GLN A 124 11.55 -17.17 -46.66
C GLN A 124 10.74 -16.41 -45.60
N THR A 125 11.42 -15.75 -44.66
CA THR A 125 10.81 -14.90 -43.63
C THR A 125 9.63 -15.59 -42.90
N TYR A 126 8.42 -15.07 -43.07
CA TYR A 126 7.21 -15.40 -42.32
C TYR A 126 6.38 -16.57 -42.92
N TYR A 127 6.68 -17.02 -44.15
CA TYR A 127 5.88 -18.06 -44.80
C TYR A 127 6.54 -19.44 -44.73
N LEU A 128 5.72 -20.44 -44.42
CA LEU A 128 6.12 -21.85 -44.41
C LEU A 128 6.10 -22.41 -45.83
N ASP A 129 4.97 -22.26 -46.50
CA ASP A 129 4.72 -22.70 -47.87
C ASP A 129 3.82 -21.73 -48.62
N SER A 130 3.75 -21.92 -49.94
CA SER A 130 2.76 -21.26 -50.80
C SER A 130 2.01 -22.32 -51.61
N PHE A 131 0.73 -22.09 -51.85
CA PHE A 131 -0.13 -23.08 -52.51
C PHE A 131 -1.11 -22.45 -53.50
N ILE A 132 -1.52 -23.25 -54.49
CA ILE A 132 -2.63 -22.99 -55.41
C ILE A 132 -3.54 -24.23 -55.38
N ILE A 133 -4.82 -24.06 -55.09
CA ILE A 133 -5.82 -25.12 -55.02
C ILE A 133 -6.80 -24.95 -56.16
N LYS A 134 -6.85 -25.97 -57.01
CA LYS A 134 -7.89 -26.12 -58.02
C LYS A 134 -8.89 -27.15 -57.54
N GLN A 135 -10.09 -26.71 -57.16
CA GLN A 135 -11.08 -27.48 -56.40
C GLN A 135 -11.41 -28.88 -56.96
N LYS A 136 -11.21 -29.13 -58.27
CA LYS A 136 -11.51 -30.41 -58.94
C LYS A 136 -10.29 -31.17 -59.44
N GLU A 137 -9.11 -30.56 -59.44
CA GLU A 137 -7.89 -31.13 -60.03
C GLU A 137 -6.93 -31.58 -58.91
N GLY A 138 -6.47 -30.63 -58.10
CA GLY A 138 -5.45 -30.88 -57.10
C GLY A 138 -4.87 -29.59 -56.53
N ILE A 139 -3.77 -29.77 -55.81
CA ILE A 139 -3.03 -28.72 -55.11
C ILE A 139 -1.64 -28.62 -55.71
N VAL A 140 -1.25 -27.42 -56.14
CA VAL A 140 0.14 -27.09 -56.44
C VAL A 140 0.73 -26.46 -55.18
N LEU A 141 1.77 -27.05 -54.64
CA LEU A 141 2.41 -26.63 -53.39
C LEU A 141 3.89 -26.37 -53.64
N PHE A 142 4.37 -25.22 -53.17
CA PHE A 142 5.80 -24.95 -53.06
C PHE A 142 6.19 -25.09 -51.57
N PRO A 143 6.80 -26.23 -51.19
CA PRO A 143 7.11 -26.56 -49.81
C PRO A 143 8.40 -25.86 -49.33
N PRO A 144 8.72 -25.90 -48.02
CA PRO A 144 10.01 -25.46 -47.51
C PRO A 144 11.17 -26.34 -48.03
N GLN A 145 12.40 -25.80 -48.02
CA GLN A 145 13.62 -26.42 -48.59
C GLN A 145 13.92 -27.86 -48.14
N LYS A 146 13.43 -28.29 -46.96
CA LYS A 146 13.53 -29.67 -46.48
C LYS A 146 12.12 -30.18 -46.16
N SER A 147 11.45 -30.76 -47.15
CA SER A 147 10.11 -31.33 -46.98
C SER A 147 10.12 -32.86 -47.09
N SER A 148 9.38 -33.54 -46.21
CA SER A 148 9.16 -34.99 -46.30
C SER A 148 7.86 -35.30 -47.07
N SER A 149 7.72 -36.54 -47.54
CA SER A 149 6.46 -37.05 -48.11
C SER A 149 5.29 -36.92 -47.11
N ASP A 150 5.57 -37.11 -45.82
CA ASP A 150 4.58 -36.97 -44.75
C ASP A 150 4.06 -35.53 -44.64
N TYR A 151 4.94 -34.55 -44.82
CA TYR A 151 4.54 -33.14 -44.82
C TYR A 151 3.59 -32.81 -45.98
N LEU A 152 3.87 -33.29 -47.20
CA LEU A 152 2.99 -33.08 -48.35
C LEU A 152 1.60 -33.70 -48.12
N ASN A 153 1.56 -34.91 -47.56
CA ASN A 153 0.31 -35.59 -47.23
C ASN A 153 -0.48 -34.86 -46.14
N GLN A 154 0.20 -34.33 -45.12
CA GLN A 154 -0.44 -33.54 -44.07
C GLN A 154 -1.00 -32.24 -44.64
N ARG A 155 -0.21 -31.47 -45.40
CA ARG A 155 -0.65 -30.21 -46.01
C ARG A 155 -1.82 -30.40 -46.97
N ARG A 156 -1.87 -31.51 -47.73
CA ARG A 156 -3.04 -31.86 -48.53
C ARG A 156 -4.30 -31.92 -47.68
N LYS A 157 -4.26 -32.60 -46.52
CA LYS A 157 -5.41 -32.71 -45.61
C LYS A 157 -5.79 -31.36 -45.03
N ASP A 158 -4.80 -30.58 -44.57
CA ASP A 158 -5.02 -29.26 -43.97
C ASP A 158 -5.66 -28.28 -44.97
N LEU A 159 -5.16 -28.24 -46.21
CA LEU A 159 -5.67 -27.35 -47.26
C LEU A 159 -7.08 -27.73 -47.76
N LEU A 160 -7.44 -29.01 -47.67
CA LEU A 160 -8.81 -29.47 -47.94
C LEU A 160 -9.81 -29.03 -46.86
N LEU A 161 -9.34 -28.66 -45.67
CA LEU A 161 -10.16 -28.15 -44.57
C LEU A 161 -10.34 -26.62 -44.59
N LEU A 162 -9.81 -25.93 -45.60
CA LEU A 162 -10.07 -24.49 -45.78
C LEU A 162 -11.59 -24.22 -45.81
N PRO A 163 -12.04 -23.09 -45.22
CA PRO A 163 -13.46 -22.80 -45.12
C PRO A 163 -14.08 -22.64 -46.50
N LYS A 164 -15.34 -23.07 -46.65
CA LYS A 164 -16.09 -22.91 -47.90
C LYS A 164 -16.48 -21.46 -48.20
N PHE A 165 -16.56 -20.63 -47.16
CA PHE A 165 -16.93 -19.23 -47.26
C PHE A 165 -15.76 -18.34 -46.85
N PRO A 166 -15.58 -17.18 -47.51
CA PRO A 166 -14.53 -16.25 -47.14
C PRO A 166 -14.79 -15.69 -45.73
N THR A 167 -13.72 -15.44 -44.99
CA THR A 167 -13.74 -14.76 -43.70
C THR A 167 -14.18 -13.30 -43.88
N HIS A 168 -13.56 -12.58 -44.82
CA HIS A 168 -13.91 -11.22 -45.23
C HIS A 168 -13.29 -10.94 -46.61
N ASN A 169 -13.85 -10.00 -47.38
CA ASN A 169 -13.24 -9.47 -48.61
C ASN A 169 -12.67 -10.52 -49.60
N ASN A 170 -13.35 -11.67 -49.78
CA ASN A 170 -12.89 -12.79 -50.62
C ASN A 170 -11.56 -13.46 -50.16
N ILE A 171 -11.25 -13.33 -48.87
CA ILE A 171 -10.09 -13.92 -48.21
C ILE A 171 -10.57 -15.08 -47.34
N TYR A 172 -9.84 -16.19 -47.39
CA TYR A 172 -10.16 -17.45 -46.73
C TYR A 172 -9.05 -17.74 -45.72
N TRP A 173 -9.38 -17.70 -44.44
CA TRP A 173 -8.47 -18.09 -43.36
C TRP A 173 -8.78 -19.50 -42.88
N GLY A 174 -7.78 -20.37 -42.86
CA GLY A 174 -7.88 -21.70 -42.29
C GLY A 174 -7.81 -21.71 -40.75
N ALA A 175 -8.01 -22.88 -40.17
CA ALA A 175 -7.66 -23.12 -38.77
C ALA A 175 -6.13 -23.22 -38.62
N PRO A 176 -5.57 -22.86 -37.46
CA PRO A 176 -4.16 -23.10 -37.20
C PRO A 176 -3.87 -24.60 -37.09
N THR A 177 -2.84 -25.05 -37.79
CA THR A 177 -2.38 -26.45 -37.77
C THR A 177 -0.92 -26.53 -37.40
N TYR A 178 -0.52 -27.70 -36.88
CA TYR A 178 0.86 -27.97 -36.49
C TYR A 178 1.49 -28.98 -37.46
N THR A 179 2.68 -28.67 -37.97
CA THR A 179 3.51 -29.62 -38.73
C THR A 179 4.85 -29.80 -38.04
N SER A 180 5.41 -31.01 -38.09
CA SER A 180 6.70 -31.32 -37.47
C SER A 180 7.89 -30.54 -38.07
N GLN A 181 7.80 -30.16 -39.34
CA GLN A 181 8.85 -29.43 -40.06
C GLN A 181 8.68 -27.91 -40.02
N GLY A 182 7.47 -27.41 -39.78
CA GLY A 182 7.12 -25.99 -39.90
C GLY A 182 6.54 -25.34 -38.65
N GLY A 183 6.21 -26.13 -37.62
CA GLY A 183 5.55 -25.65 -36.42
C GLY A 183 4.09 -25.29 -36.64
N TRP A 184 3.58 -24.40 -35.78
CA TRP A 184 2.25 -23.82 -35.89
C TRP A 184 2.21 -22.84 -37.05
N HIS A 185 1.21 -22.99 -37.90
CA HIS A 185 1.00 -22.12 -39.06
C HIS A 185 -0.50 -22.04 -39.36
N VAL A 186 -0.89 -21.03 -40.12
CA VAL A 186 -2.26 -20.84 -40.60
C VAL A 186 -2.25 -20.53 -42.08
N SER A 187 -3.19 -21.09 -42.82
CA SER A 187 -3.29 -20.87 -44.26
C SER A 187 -4.22 -19.70 -44.55
N VAL A 188 -3.77 -18.76 -45.38
CA VAL A 188 -4.59 -17.70 -45.95
C VAL A 188 -4.63 -17.87 -47.46
N ALA A 189 -5.80 -17.71 -48.06
CA ALA A 189 -5.98 -17.79 -49.50
C ALA A 189 -6.97 -16.73 -49.99
N VAL A 190 -6.81 -16.33 -51.24
CA VAL A 190 -7.81 -15.53 -51.98
C VAL A 190 -8.42 -16.44 -53.04
N CYS A 191 -9.59 -16.09 -53.57
CA CYS A 191 -10.21 -16.83 -54.67
C CYS A 191 -10.20 -16.01 -55.96
N ASP A 192 -9.83 -16.62 -57.08
CA ASP A 192 -9.95 -16.04 -58.42
C ASP A 192 -11.40 -16.15 -58.95
N LYS A 193 -11.67 -15.53 -60.11
CA LYS A 193 -13.01 -15.58 -60.73
C LYS A 193 -13.45 -16.97 -61.19
N VAL A 194 -12.51 -17.91 -61.34
CA VAL A 194 -12.73 -19.27 -61.83
C VAL A 194 -12.93 -20.26 -60.67
N GLY A 195 -12.75 -19.81 -59.42
CA GLY A 195 -12.88 -20.63 -58.22
C GLY A 195 -11.57 -21.28 -57.77
N THR A 196 -10.42 -20.90 -58.35
CA THR A 196 -9.09 -21.31 -57.87
C THR A 196 -8.74 -20.52 -56.63
N LEU A 197 -8.26 -21.20 -55.59
CA LEU A 197 -7.72 -20.54 -54.40
C LEU A 197 -6.20 -20.47 -54.52
N ALA A 198 -5.58 -19.37 -54.12
CA ALA A 198 -4.13 -19.33 -53.95
C ALA A 198 -3.75 -18.47 -52.76
N GLY A 199 -2.63 -18.84 -52.13
CA GLY A 199 -2.11 -18.10 -51.00
C GLY A 199 -0.97 -18.81 -50.30
N PHE A 200 -0.87 -18.58 -49.00
CA PHE A 200 0.34 -18.86 -48.22
C PHE A 200 -0.01 -19.48 -46.88
N ALA A 201 0.90 -20.32 -46.36
CA ALA A 201 0.91 -20.69 -44.96
C ALA A 201 1.78 -19.71 -44.17
N LEU A 202 1.15 -18.87 -43.36
CA LEU A 202 1.83 -17.97 -42.44
C LEU A 202 2.29 -18.74 -41.20
N LYS A 203 3.59 -18.65 -40.86
CA LYS A 203 4.14 -19.21 -39.62
C LYS A 203 3.59 -18.42 -38.43
N LEU A 204 3.16 -19.14 -37.40
CA LEU A 204 2.69 -18.56 -36.15
C LEU A 204 3.73 -18.67 -35.04
N ASN A 205 4.79 -19.47 -35.23
CA ASN A 205 5.86 -19.65 -34.24
C ASN A 205 6.47 -18.34 -33.76
N ASP A 206 6.68 -17.38 -34.66
CA ASP A 206 7.24 -16.08 -34.30
C ASP A 206 6.23 -15.27 -33.48
N LEU A 207 4.95 -15.29 -33.86
CA LEU A 207 3.86 -14.68 -33.08
C LEU A 207 3.72 -15.33 -31.69
N ILE A 208 4.00 -16.63 -31.55
CA ILE A 208 4.02 -17.36 -30.28
C ILE A 208 5.23 -16.97 -29.43
N ALA A 209 6.41 -16.80 -30.03
CA ALA A 209 7.61 -16.37 -29.31
C ALA A 209 7.45 -14.98 -28.69
N TYR A 210 6.73 -14.07 -29.35
CA TYR A 210 6.40 -12.76 -28.77
C TYR A 210 5.30 -12.82 -27.69
N ASN A 211 4.63 -13.98 -27.55
CA ASN A 211 3.62 -14.25 -26.54
C ASN A 211 4.20 -14.70 -25.19
N HIS A 212 5.53 -14.67 -25.03
CA HIS A 212 6.15 -14.95 -23.74
C HIS A 212 5.69 -13.95 -22.69
N PRO A 213 5.39 -14.43 -21.47
CA PRO A 213 4.84 -13.60 -20.42
C PRO A 213 5.81 -12.50 -20.00
N VAL A 214 5.30 -11.28 -19.85
CA VAL A 214 6.00 -10.18 -19.21
C VAL A 214 6.25 -10.59 -17.75
N GLU A 215 7.51 -10.79 -17.41
CA GLU A 215 7.96 -11.26 -16.09
C GLU A 215 7.38 -12.62 -15.61
N GLN A 216 6.89 -13.49 -16.50
CA GLN A 216 6.22 -14.77 -16.15
C GLN A 216 4.87 -14.62 -15.42
N ARG A 217 4.18 -13.47 -15.52
CA ARG A 217 2.99 -13.20 -14.68
C ARG A 217 1.67 -13.05 -15.45
N ASP A 218 1.69 -12.71 -16.74
CA ASP A 218 0.50 -12.70 -17.60
C ASP A 218 0.30 -14.04 -18.31
N ILE A 219 -0.95 -14.45 -18.48
CA ILE A 219 -1.34 -15.59 -19.30
C ILE A 219 -1.94 -15.03 -20.57
N ASN A 220 -1.33 -15.33 -21.72
CA ASN A 220 -1.79 -14.85 -23.02
C ASN A 220 -2.43 -16.00 -23.81
N LEU A 221 -3.72 -15.85 -24.11
CA LEU A 221 -4.53 -16.82 -24.85
C LEU A 221 -5.07 -16.18 -26.14
N LEU A 222 -5.16 -16.97 -27.19
CA LEU A 222 -5.79 -16.61 -28.44
C LEU A 222 -7.08 -17.42 -28.57
N LEU A 223 -8.17 -16.73 -28.84
CA LEU A 223 -9.46 -17.32 -29.16
C LEU A 223 -9.77 -17.16 -30.65
N ASP A 224 -10.57 -18.06 -31.18
CA ASP A 224 -11.14 -17.93 -32.51
C ASP A 224 -12.25 -16.85 -32.53
N LYS A 225 -12.85 -16.65 -33.70
CA LYS A 225 -13.95 -15.69 -33.89
C LYS A 225 -15.21 -16.00 -33.06
N ASN A 226 -15.38 -17.25 -32.62
CA ASN A 226 -16.52 -17.71 -31.83
C ASN A 226 -16.22 -17.69 -30.32
N GLY A 227 -14.98 -17.35 -29.92
CA GLY A 227 -14.54 -17.35 -28.53
C GLY A 227 -14.02 -18.72 -28.04
N GLU A 228 -13.76 -19.67 -28.95
CA GLU A 228 -13.15 -20.96 -28.61
C GLU A 228 -11.63 -20.85 -28.55
N LEU A 229 -11.01 -21.57 -27.61
CA LEU A 229 -9.56 -21.52 -27.44
C LEU A 229 -8.84 -22.14 -28.65
N LEU A 230 -7.89 -21.39 -29.21
CA LEU A 230 -7.06 -21.90 -30.29
C LEU A 230 -6.06 -22.94 -29.74
N PRO A 231 -5.79 -24.03 -30.49
CA PRO A 231 -4.87 -25.09 -30.06
C PRO A 231 -3.48 -24.59 -29.67
N ILE A 232 -3.03 -23.49 -30.29
CA ILE A 232 -1.75 -22.82 -30.02
C ILE A 232 -1.65 -22.37 -28.56
N SER A 233 -2.75 -21.91 -27.97
CA SER A 233 -2.78 -21.39 -26.61
C SER A 233 -2.81 -22.47 -25.53
N GLN A 234 -3.05 -23.73 -25.90
CA GLN A 234 -3.03 -24.85 -24.96
C GLN A 234 -1.62 -25.15 -24.43
N GLN A 235 -0.57 -24.68 -25.12
CA GLN A 235 0.83 -24.86 -24.71
C GLN A 235 1.30 -23.81 -23.69
N ALA A 236 0.51 -22.76 -23.44
CA ALA A 236 0.93 -21.61 -22.65
C ALA A 236 0.83 -21.81 -21.12
N THR A 237 0.03 -22.77 -20.63
CA THR A 237 -0.23 -22.94 -19.19
C THR A 237 -0.56 -24.40 -18.84
N SER A 238 -0.46 -24.77 -17.56
CA SER A 238 -0.90 -26.09 -17.09
C SER A 238 -2.39 -26.33 -17.41
N SER A 239 -2.73 -27.56 -17.84
CA SER A 239 -4.08 -27.91 -18.30
C SER A 239 -5.16 -27.62 -17.25
N ASN A 240 -4.88 -27.87 -15.97
CA ASN A 240 -5.84 -27.67 -14.89
C ASN A 240 -6.18 -26.19 -14.66
N GLN A 241 -5.16 -25.32 -14.60
CA GLN A 241 -5.36 -23.87 -14.45
C GLN A 241 -6.11 -23.29 -15.66
N LEU A 242 -5.79 -23.76 -16.85
CA LEU A 242 -6.41 -23.30 -18.08
C LEU A 242 -7.92 -23.66 -18.15
N HIS A 243 -8.31 -24.85 -17.67
CA HIS A 243 -9.73 -25.22 -17.55
C HIS A 243 -10.50 -24.34 -16.56
N GLU A 244 -9.89 -24.01 -15.42
CA GLU A 244 -10.50 -23.15 -14.40
C GLU A 244 -10.74 -21.74 -14.95
N ILE A 245 -9.72 -21.17 -15.59
CA ILE A 245 -9.79 -19.85 -16.24
C ILE A 245 -10.88 -19.82 -17.31
N LEU A 246 -10.91 -20.82 -18.20
CA LEU A 246 -11.90 -20.86 -19.29
C LEU A 246 -13.34 -21.00 -18.78
N ASN A 247 -13.55 -21.81 -17.74
CA ASN A 247 -14.88 -21.95 -17.13
C ASN A 247 -15.37 -20.64 -16.51
N GLN A 248 -14.47 -19.90 -15.85
CA GLN A 248 -14.81 -18.57 -15.32
C GLN A 248 -15.11 -17.57 -16.44
N LEU A 249 -14.28 -17.55 -17.49
CA LEU A 249 -14.44 -16.63 -18.62
C LEU A 249 -15.73 -16.90 -19.40
N LYS A 250 -16.10 -18.17 -19.60
CA LYS A 250 -17.33 -18.56 -20.33
C LYS A 250 -18.61 -18.06 -19.66
N ASN A 251 -18.59 -17.92 -18.34
CA ASN A 251 -19.71 -17.39 -17.57
C ASN A 251 -19.76 -15.85 -17.56
N SER A 252 -18.73 -15.18 -18.07
CA SER A 252 -18.64 -13.72 -18.14
C SER A 252 -18.82 -13.22 -19.59
N LYS A 253 -19.60 -12.14 -19.78
CA LYS A 253 -19.68 -11.50 -21.10
C LYS A 253 -18.41 -10.69 -21.34
N LEU A 254 -17.48 -11.25 -22.11
CA LEU A 254 -16.21 -10.58 -22.44
C LEU A 254 -16.48 -9.42 -23.42
N HIS A 255 -16.09 -8.20 -23.07
CA HIS A 255 -16.07 -7.06 -24.00
C HIS A 255 -14.64 -6.66 -24.37
N ASP A 256 -14.47 -5.90 -25.45
CA ASP A 256 -13.15 -5.38 -25.81
C ASP A 256 -12.67 -4.37 -24.76
N GLY A 257 -11.37 -4.39 -24.46
CA GLY A 257 -10.74 -3.61 -23.40
C GLY A 257 -10.59 -4.35 -22.08
N TRP A 258 -10.25 -3.60 -21.03
CA TRP A 258 -10.05 -4.14 -19.70
C TRP A 258 -11.36 -4.42 -18.99
N GLN A 259 -11.43 -5.58 -18.37
CA GLN A 259 -12.54 -6.00 -17.52
C GLN A 259 -12.01 -6.75 -16.31
N GLN A 260 -12.79 -6.68 -15.24
CA GLN A 260 -12.46 -7.31 -13.97
C GLN A 260 -13.36 -8.52 -13.76
N THR A 261 -12.74 -9.68 -13.54
CA THR A 261 -13.39 -10.86 -12.98
C THR A 261 -13.02 -10.96 -11.49
N PRO A 262 -13.64 -11.85 -10.71
CA PRO A 262 -13.36 -11.97 -9.27
C PRO A 262 -11.87 -12.17 -8.96
N ASP A 263 -11.22 -13.03 -9.74
CA ASP A 263 -9.85 -13.51 -9.49
C ASP A 263 -8.82 -12.95 -10.48
N TYR A 264 -9.28 -12.45 -11.64
CA TYR A 264 -8.41 -12.03 -12.73
C TYR A 264 -8.75 -10.66 -13.29
N LEU A 265 -7.71 -9.97 -13.76
CA LEU A 265 -7.84 -8.83 -14.64
C LEU A 265 -7.65 -9.32 -16.08
N VAL A 266 -8.61 -9.04 -16.95
CA VAL A 266 -8.63 -9.58 -18.32
C VAL A 266 -8.66 -8.42 -19.31
N LEU A 267 -7.73 -8.41 -20.26
CA LEU A 267 -7.75 -7.52 -21.41
C LEU A 267 -8.08 -8.33 -22.64
N ARG A 268 -9.16 -7.96 -23.32
CA ARG A 268 -9.53 -8.53 -24.62
C ARG A 268 -9.23 -7.52 -25.73
N THR A 269 -8.53 -7.99 -26.77
CA THR A 269 -8.25 -7.23 -27.98
C THR A 269 -8.62 -8.07 -29.20
N GLN A 270 -9.46 -7.53 -30.08
CA GLN A 270 -9.78 -8.20 -31.33
C GLN A 270 -8.67 -7.98 -32.37
N LEU A 271 -8.20 -9.07 -32.98
CA LEU A 271 -7.22 -9.04 -34.06
C LEU A 271 -7.93 -8.95 -35.41
N LYS A 272 -7.28 -8.27 -36.35
CA LYS A 272 -7.64 -8.24 -37.77
C LYS A 272 -7.21 -9.55 -38.44
N GLY A 273 -7.63 -9.76 -39.69
CA GLY A 273 -7.30 -10.97 -40.44
C GLY A 273 -8.25 -12.13 -40.15
N PRO A 274 -7.81 -13.23 -39.51
CA PRO A 274 -8.68 -14.38 -39.25
C PRO A 274 -9.84 -14.10 -38.27
N GLY A 275 -9.87 -12.92 -37.64
CA GLY A 275 -10.90 -12.52 -36.67
C GLY A 275 -10.69 -13.09 -35.27
N TRP A 276 -9.45 -13.46 -34.95
CA TRP A 276 -9.08 -13.98 -33.64
C TRP A 276 -9.14 -12.91 -32.55
N GLN A 277 -9.17 -13.35 -31.30
CA GLN A 277 -9.19 -12.47 -30.13
C GLN A 277 -7.99 -12.80 -29.25
N GLN A 278 -7.24 -11.77 -28.86
CA GLN A 278 -6.17 -11.89 -27.88
C GLN A 278 -6.72 -11.60 -26.48
N LEU A 279 -6.47 -12.51 -25.55
CA LEU A 279 -6.79 -12.38 -24.14
C LEU A 279 -5.49 -12.33 -23.33
N VAL A 280 -5.29 -11.24 -22.60
CA VAL A 280 -4.22 -11.11 -21.61
C VAL A 280 -4.85 -11.17 -20.24
N ILE A 281 -4.48 -12.18 -19.46
CA ILE A 281 -5.10 -12.52 -18.18
C ILE A 281 -4.05 -12.37 -17.09
N TYR A 282 -4.39 -11.66 -16.02
CA TYR A 282 -3.49 -11.40 -14.91
C TYR A 282 -4.12 -11.76 -13.56
N PRO A 283 -3.45 -12.54 -12.70
CA PRO A 283 -3.98 -12.97 -11.40
C PRO A 283 -3.96 -11.82 -10.38
N ARG A 284 -5.11 -11.54 -9.75
CA ARG A 284 -5.26 -10.42 -8.82
C ARG A 284 -4.49 -10.62 -7.50
N MET A 285 -4.32 -11.87 -7.05
CA MET A 285 -3.60 -12.18 -5.81
C MET A 285 -2.08 -11.99 -5.92
N GLY A 286 -1.50 -12.16 -7.11
CA GLY A 286 -0.06 -11.90 -7.32
C GLY A 286 0.31 -10.43 -7.05
N PHE A 287 -0.61 -9.53 -7.37
CA PHE A 287 -0.43 -8.08 -7.23
C PHE A 287 -0.37 -7.59 -5.77
N ALA A 288 -1.17 -8.16 -4.87
CA ALA A 288 -1.21 -7.68 -3.48
C ALA A 288 0.17 -7.79 -2.81
N TRP A 289 0.89 -8.88 -3.05
CA TRP A 289 2.20 -9.09 -2.45
C TRP A 289 3.27 -8.14 -3.01
N GLU A 290 3.24 -7.85 -4.32
CA GLU A 290 4.17 -6.92 -4.96
C GLU A 290 3.93 -5.47 -4.56
N ALA A 291 2.67 -5.06 -4.48
CA ALA A 291 2.28 -3.75 -3.99
C ALA A 291 2.66 -3.52 -2.51
N LEU A 292 2.71 -4.60 -1.71
CA LEU A 292 3.09 -4.56 -0.30
C LEU A 292 4.61 -4.53 -0.09
N LYS A 293 5.44 -5.00 -1.04
CA LYS A 293 6.91 -5.04 -0.89
C LYS A 293 7.50 -3.67 -0.51
N PRO A 294 7.20 -2.55 -1.21
CA PRO A 294 7.73 -1.24 -0.84
C PRO A 294 7.36 -0.84 0.59
N ALA A 295 6.11 -1.07 0.99
CA ALA A 295 5.66 -0.79 2.34
C ALA A 295 6.41 -1.64 3.37
N LEU A 296 6.59 -2.94 3.10
CA LEU A 296 7.33 -3.87 3.98
C LEU A 296 8.79 -3.46 4.17
N TYR A 297 9.47 -3.02 3.10
CA TYR A 297 10.86 -2.54 3.18
C TYR A 297 10.99 -1.24 3.98
N GLN A 298 9.96 -0.40 4.01
CA GLN A 298 9.94 0.84 4.77
C GLN A 298 9.57 0.65 6.25
N LEU A 299 8.86 -0.43 6.61
CA LEU A 299 8.46 -0.74 7.99
C LEU A 299 9.59 -0.66 9.02
N PRO A 300 10.77 -1.29 8.84
CA PRO A 300 11.82 -1.26 9.87
C PRO A 300 12.33 0.16 10.12
N PHE A 301 12.49 0.96 9.06
CA PHE A 301 12.92 2.36 9.18
C PHE A 301 11.84 3.22 9.85
N ALA A 302 10.58 3.05 9.44
CA ALA A 302 9.46 3.77 10.03
C ALA A 302 9.29 3.45 11.52
N LEU A 303 9.47 2.19 11.91
CA LEU A 303 9.39 1.75 13.31
C LEU A 303 10.59 2.26 14.14
N ALA A 304 11.79 2.27 13.56
CA ALA A 304 12.97 2.86 14.20
C ALA A 304 12.78 4.36 14.49
N ILE A 305 12.22 5.11 13.53
CA ILE A 305 11.91 6.54 13.71
C ILE A 305 10.84 6.73 14.79
N LEU A 306 9.78 5.91 14.79
CA LEU A 306 8.75 5.96 15.82
C LEU A 306 9.32 5.70 17.23
N LEU A 307 10.16 4.68 17.39
CA LEU A 307 10.84 4.39 18.65
C LEU A 307 11.79 5.52 19.07
N LEU A 308 12.51 6.13 18.11
CA LEU A 308 13.37 7.27 18.38
C LEU A 308 12.56 8.48 18.85
N LEU A 309 11.47 8.83 18.16
CA LEU A 309 10.61 9.97 18.50
C LEU A 309 9.94 9.77 19.87
N THR A 310 9.39 8.58 20.14
CA THR A 310 8.81 8.26 21.46
C THR A 310 9.85 8.31 22.58
N SER A 311 11.06 7.80 22.33
CA SER A 311 12.16 7.83 23.31
C SER A 311 12.60 9.26 23.60
N VAL A 312 12.85 10.08 22.58
CA VAL A 312 13.22 11.49 22.72
C VAL A 312 12.13 12.28 23.44
N LEU A 313 10.86 12.10 23.07
CA LEU A 313 9.73 12.76 23.73
C LEU A 313 9.63 12.38 25.22
N SER A 314 9.83 11.10 25.54
CA SER A 314 9.84 10.61 26.92
C SER A 314 10.98 11.21 27.73
N LEU A 315 12.19 11.30 27.16
CA LEU A 315 13.34 11.94 27.79
C LEU A 315 13.12 13.44 28.04
N LEU A 316 12.55 14.15 27.06
CA LEU A 316 12.22 15.57 27.19
C LEU A 316 11.20 15.81 28.31
N LEU A 317 10.10 15.07 28.33
CA LEU A 317 9.08 15.18 29.39
C LEU A 317 9.67 14.83 30.76
N ARG A 318 10.55 13.82 30.84
CA ARG A 318 11.23 13.46 32.09
C ARG A 318 12.14 14.59 32.59
N TYR A 319 12.95 15.17 31.72
CA TYR A 319 13.93 16.19 32.09
C TYR A 319 13.28 17.54 32.39
N TYR A 320 12.35 18.00 31.54
CA TYR A 320 11.77 19.34 31.65
C TYR A 320 10.59 19.43 32.62
N LEU A 321 9.79 18.36 32.77
CA LEU A 321 8.60 18.34 33.64
C LEU A 321 8.76 17.44 34.87
N ALA A 322 9.10 16.16 34.69
CA ALA A 322 9.01 15.19 35.77
C ALA A 322 9.97 15.45 36.92
N ILE A 323 11.27 15.56 36.61
CA ILE A 323 12.31 15.75 37.64
C ILE A 323 12.08 17.06 38.42
N PRO A 324 11.81 18.20 37.76
CA PRO A 324 11.64 19.46 38.48
C PRO A 324 10.35 19.52 39.31
N LEU A 325 9.26 18.93 38.80
CA LEU A 325 8.00 18.85 39.53
C LEU A 325 8.13 17.97 40.79
N TRP A 326 8.88 16.86 40.71
CA TRP A 326 9.24 16.08 41.90
C TRP A 326 10.07 16.88 42.90
N ASN A 327 11.03 17.69 42.44
CA ASN A 327 11.79 18.56 43.32
C ASN A 327 10.89 19.58 44.04
N PHE A 328 9.93 20.18 43.32
CA PHE A 328 8.97 21.11 43.93
C PHE A 328 8.10 20.42 44.97
N ILE A 329 7.53 19.26 44.65
CA ILE A 329 6.71 18.48 45.58
C ILE A 329 7.50 18.12 46.84
N ASN A 330 8.77 17.73 46.70
CA ASN A 330 9.62 17.39 47.85
C ASN A 330 9.90 18.60 48.75
N ILE A 331 10.22 19.77 48.15
CA ILE A 331 10.46 21.01 48.91
C ILE A 331 9.19 21.47 49.63
N ILE A 332 8.05 21.49 48.93
CA ILE A 332 6.76 21.86 49.51
C ILE A 332 6.36 20.86 50.61
N GLY A 333 6.51 19.55 50.37
CA GLY A 333 6.20 18.52 51.36
C GLY A 333 7.11 18.55 52.60
N ALA A 334 8.35 19.01 52.45
CA ALA A 334 9.27 19.23 53.57
C ALA A 334 9.01 20.58 54.30
N THR A 335 8.23 21.49 53.70
CA THR A 335 7.86 22.77 54.32
C THR A 335 6.77 22.49 55.37
N GLY A 336 7.18 22.27 56.61
CA GLY A 336 6.28 22.08 57.76
C GLY A 336 5.85 23.41 58.39
N PRO A 337 4.89 23.39 59.35
CA PRO A 337 4.38 24.61 60.01
C PRO A 337 5.44 25.45 60.73
N GLN A 338 6.59 24.85 61.06
CA GLN A 338 7.70 25.49 61.79
C GLN A 338 8.95 25.69 60.94
N ALA A 339 8.97 25.19 59.69
CA ALA A 339 10.14 25.24 58.81
C ALA A 339 9.76 25.92 57.49
N MET A 340 9.67 27.26 57.52
CA MET A 340 9.33 28.11 56.37
C MET A 340 10.55 28.53 55.52
N GLU A 341 11.70 27.91 55.78
CA GLU A 341 12.96 28.22 55.12
C GLU A 341 13.15 27.59 53.73
N PRO A 342 12.66 26.37 53.42
CA PRO A 342 12.86 25.78 52.10
C PRO A 342 12.18 26.59 50.99
N ARG A 343 12.99 27.20 50.10
CA ARG A 343 12.49 27.98 48.95
C ARG A 343 12.55 27.17 47.66
N LEU A 344 11.58 27.38 46.78
CA LEU A 344 11.61 26.82 45.44
C LEU A 344 12.64 27.57 44.56
N PRO A 345 13.37 26.88 43.67
CA PRO A 345 14.37 27.52 42.82
C PRO A 345 13.73 28.44 41.76
N ILE A 346 14.22 29.69 41.66
CA ILE A 346 13.63 30.75 40.81
C ILE A 346 14.32 30.85 39.43
N ASN A 347 15.37 30.07 39.18
CA ASN A 347 16.21 30.19 37.97
C ASN A 347 15.48 29.85 36.65
N ARG A 348 14.23 29.39 36.70
CA ARG A 348 13.42 29.04 35.53
C ARG A 348 12.57 30.21 35.05
N ILE A 349 12.44 30.33 33.73
CA ILE A 349 11.68 31.39 33.05
C ILE A 349 10.35 30.85 32.46
N ASP A 350 10.08 29.56 32.64
CA ASP A 350 8.84 28.91 32.21
C ASP A 350 7.73 28.96 33.27
N GLU A 351 6.59 28.32 33.00
CA GLU A 351 5.41 28.27 33.88
C GLU A 351 5.75 27.69 35.26
N LEU A 352 6.67 26.72 35.33
CA LEU A 352 7.14 26.19 36.62
C LEU A 352 7.94 27.25 37.40
N GLY A 353 8.75 28.06 36.71
CA GLY A 353 9.41 29.21 37.32
C GLY A 353 8.43 30.26 37.86
N HIS A 354 7.32 30.50 37.15
CA HIS A 354 6.25 31.37 37.65
C HIS A 354 5.61 30.83 38.93
N ILE A 355 5.34 29.52 38.98
CA ILE A 355 4.81 28.86 40.19
C ILE A 355 5.81 28.98 41.35
N ALA A 356 7.11 28.78 41.11
CA ALA A 356 8.14 28.93 42.13
C ALA A 356 8.17 30.33 42.74
N ARG A 357 8.10 31.38 41.91
CA ARG A 357 8.04 32.78 42.37
C ARG A 357 6.79 33.06 43.19
N ALA A 358 5.63 32.63 42.71
CA ALA A 358 4.36 32.83 43.43
C ALA A 358 4.35 32.13 44.79
N TYR A 359 4.87 30.90 44.87
CA TYR A 359 5.00 30.16 46.13
C TYR A 359 5.96 30.85 47.11
N ASN A 360 7.11 31.32 46.64
CA ASN A 360 8.08 32.01 47.51
C ASN A 360 7.51 33.33 48.05
N ASN A 361 6.81 34.12 47.22
CA ASN A 361 6.14 35.35 47.66
C ASN A 361 5.06 35.06 48.73
N LEU A 362 4.33 33.95 48.58
CA LEU A 362 3.36 33.51 49.59
C LEU A 362 4.05 33.18 50.91
N LEU A 363 5.18 32.46 50.87
CA LEU A 363 5.98 32.18 52.07
C LEU A 363 6.53 33.46 52.72
N ASP A 364 6.94 34.45 51.94
CA ASP A 364 7.37 35.76 52.47
C ASP A 364 6.24 36.46 53.22
N THR A 365 5.05 36.49 52.62
CA THR A 365 3.85 37.08 53.23
C THR A 365 3.47 36.35 54.52
N LEU A 366 3.56 35.01 54.54
CA LEU A 366 3.29 34.23 55.75
C LEU A 366 4.32 34.53 56.84
N ASN A 367 5.62 34.52 56.53
CA ASN A 367 6.67 34.83 57.50
C ASN A 367 6.47 36.21 58.14
N GLU A 368 6.18 37.24 57.34
CA GLU A 368 5.90 38.59 57.85
C GLU A 368 4.69 38.62 58.81
N GLN A 369 3.64 37.85 58.49
CA GLN A 369 2.48 37.71 59.38
C GLN A 369 2.82 36.98 60.68
N TYR A 370 3.63 35.92 60.62
CA TYR A 370 4.10 35.19 61.81
C TYR A 370 4.96 36.08 62.71
N ASP A 371 5.93 36.81 62.16
CA ASP A 371 6.79 37.73 62.91
C ASP A 371 5.97 38.85 63.58
N THR A 372 5.01 39.40 62.85
CA THR A 372 4.08 40.43 63.39
C THR A 372 3.24 39.85 64.53
N LEU A 373 2.78 38.61 64.40
CA LEU A 373 1.97 37.95 65.42
C LEU A 373 2.81 37.64 66.66
N GLU A 374 4.04 37.15 66.50
CA GLU A 374 4.97 36.88 67.59
C GLU A 374 5.31 38.17 68.36
N MET A 375 5.56 39.27 67.64
CA MET A 375 5.78 40.58 68.25
C MET A 375 4.58 41.03 69.09
N LYS A 376 3.36 40.94 68.54
CA LYS A 376 2.13 41.28 69.26
C LYS A 376 1.91 40.40 70.48
N VAL A 377 2.20 39.10 70.37
CA VAL A 377 2.12 38.17 71.51
C VAL A 377 3.12 38.56 72.59
N LYS A 378 4.36 38.90 72.23
CA LYS A 378 5.39 39.34 73.17
C LYS A 378 5.01 40.65 73.86
N GLU A 379 4.54 41.64 73.12
CA GLU A 379 4.04 42.91 73.67
C GLU A 379 2.88 42.69 74.65
N ARG A 380 1.88 41.88 74.26
CA ARG A 380 0.75 41.54 75.13
C ARG A 380 1.19 40.79 76.38
N THR A 381 2.16 39.89 76.27
CA THR A 381 2.71 39.14 77.40
C THR A 381 3.46 40.05 78.37
N LEU A 382 4.23 41.01 77.85
CA LEU A 382 4.93 42.02 78.66
C LEU A 382 3.92 42.95 79.37
N ALA A 383 2.96 43.50 78.63
CA ALA A 383 1.91 44.35 79.19
C ALA A 383 1.10 43.62 80.28
N LEU A 384 0.79 42.33 80.07
CA LEU A 384 0.12 41.50 81.06
C LEU A 384 1.01 41.27 82.30
N ALA A 385 2.31 41.02 82.12
CA ALA A 385 3.25 40.85 83.22
C ALA A 385 3.39 42.15 84.04
N GLU A 386 3.42 43.31 83.39
CA GLU A 386 3.45 44.62 84.04
C GLU A 386 2.15 44.90 84.79
N ALA A 387 0.99 44.69 84.17
CA ALA A 387 -0.31 44.83 84.81
C ALA A 387 -0.43 43.89 86.03
N LYS A 388 0.07 42.65 85.92
CA LYS A 388 0.14 41.70 87.03
C LYS A 388 1.02 42.20 88.16
N ARG A 389 2.23 42.71 87.87
CA ARG A 389 3.11 43.31 88.89
C ARG A 389 2.47 44.52 89.57
N ALA A 390 1.79 45.38 88.80
CA ALA A 390 1.08 46.54 89.35
C ALA A 390 -0.06 46.11 90.28
N ALA A 391 -0.84 45.10 89.89
CA ALA A 391 -1.90 44.52 90.73
C ALA A 391 -1.33 43.88 92.00
N GLU A 392 -0.21 43.15 91.91
CA GLU A 392 0.49 42.58 93.06
C GLU A 392 1.03 43.67 94.00
N GLN A 393 1.59 44.76 93.47
CA GLN A 393 2.02 45.90 94.27
C GLN A 393 0.86 46.62 94.94
N ALA A 394 -0.26 46.84 94.23
CA ALA A 394 -1.47 47.41 94.81
C ALA A 394 -2.03 46.52 95.93
N ASN A 395 -2.00 45.20 95.74
CA ASN A 395 -2.41 44.24 96.77
C ASN A 395 -1.47 44.28 97.99
N ARG A 396 -0.15 44.36 97.79
CA ARG A 396 0.82 44.56 98.88
C ARG A 396 0.58 45.86 99.62
N ARG A 397 0.40 46.99 98.91
CA ARG A 397 0.05 48.28 99.54
C ARG A 397 -1.24 48.21 100.34
N LYS A 398 -2.25 47.48 99.85
CA LYS A 398 -3.49 47.25 100.60
C LYS A 398 -3.23 46.43 101.86
N SER A 399 -2.44 45.36 101.78
CA SER A 399 -2.03 44.58 102.96
C SER A 399 -1.23 45.39 103.97
N ASP A 400 -0.28 46.20 103.51
CA ASP A 400 0.52 47.09 104.36
C ASP A 400 -0.37 48.16 105.01
N HIS A 401 -1.29 48.76 104.25
CA HIS A 401 -2.26 49.73 104.77
C HIS A 401 -3.20 49.11 105.82
N LEU A 402 -3.70 47.89 105.60
CA LEU A 402 -4.51 47.17 106.60
C LEU A 402 -3.69 46.83 107.86
N THR A 403 -2.40 46.58 107.70
CA THR A 403 -1.46 46.33 108.80
C THR A 403 -1.16 47.60 109.59
N THR A 404 -0.92 48.73 108.89
CA THR A 404 -0.77 50.05 109.49
C THR A 404 -2.05 50.50 110.20
N ILE A 405 -3.23 50.36 109.59
CA ILE A 405 -4.52 50.61 110.26
C ILE A 405 -4.67 49.73 111.49
N SER A 406 -4.28 48.45 111.42
CA SER A 406 -4.30 47.57 112.61
C SER A 406 -3.38 48.09 113.72
N HIS A 407 -2.21 48.65 113.39
CA HIS A 407 -1.30 49.27 114.35
C HIS A 407 -1.84 50.60 114.91
N GLU A 408 -2.44 51.43 114.05
CA GLU A 408 -3.03 52.73 114.37
C GLU A 408 -4.33 52.60 115.18
N ILE A 409 -5.09 51.50 115.04
CA ILE A 409 -6.26 51.21 115.89
C ILE A 409 -5.84 50.61 117.23
N ARG A 410 -4.76 49.82 117.27
CA ARG A 410 -4.27 49.21 118.51
C ARG A 410 -3.83 50.26 119.53
N THR A 411 -3.28 51.38 119.09
CA THR A 411 -2.81 52.48 119.95
C THR A 411 -3.94 53.21 120.72
N PRO A 412 -5.03 53.70 120.08
CA PRO A 412 -6.18 54.26 120.77
C PRO A 412 -6.99 53.18 121.51
N LEU A 413 -7.03 51.93 121.02
CA LEU A 413 -7.69 50.83 121.72
C LEU A 413 -6.98 50.54 123.06
N ASN A 414 -5.64 50.56 123.10
CA ASN A 414 -4.87 50.49 124.33
C ASN A 414 -5.08 51.73 125.23
N GLY A 415 -5.23 52.92 124.64
CA GLY A 415 -5.58 54.14 125.37
C GLY A 415 -6.98 54.11 126.00
N ALA A 416 -7.97 53.51 125.32
CA ALA A 416 -9.33 53.33 125.82
C ALA A 416 -9.42 52.20 126.87
N LEU A 417 -8.74 51.08 126.65
CA LEU A 417 -8.61 50.00 127.64
C LEU A 417 -7.87 50.46 128.91
N GLY A 418 -6.86 51.32 128.77
CA GLY A 418 -6.19 51.97 129.92
C GLY A 418 -7.15 52.81 130.76
N ARG A 419 -8.06 53.56 130.12
CA ARG A 419 -9.07 54.39 130.81
C ARG A 419 -10.15 53.54 131.49
N LEU A 420 -10.52 52.40 130.89
CA LEU A 420 -11.43 51.42 131.51
C LEU A 420 -10.77 50.66 132.69
N ASN A 421 -9.47 50.37 132.62
CA ASN A 421 -8.74 49.77 133.75
C ASN A 421 -8.61 50.72 134.95
N TYR A 422 -8.53 52.04 134.72
CA TYR A 422 -8.52 53.01 135.83
C TYR A 422 -9.83 53.00 136.62
N TYR A 423 -10.97 52.81 135.94
CA TYR A 423 -12.28 52.66 136.60
C TYR A 423 -12.48 51.31 137.30
N LYS A 424 -11.77 50.25 136.89
CA LYS A 424 -11.84 48.94 137.55
C LYS A 424 -10.95 48.84 138.79
N ILE A 425 -9.86 49.61 138.85
CA ILE A 425 -8.92 49.60 140.00
C ILE A 425 -9.39 50.54 141.13
N HIS A 426 -10.18 51.58 140.85
CA HIS A 426 -10.71 52.46 141.90
C HIS A 426 -11.91 51.86 142.67
N HIS A 427 -12.50 50.75 142.22
CA HIS A 427 -13.59 50.08 142.94
C HIS A 427 -13.13 48.89 143.83
N TRP A 428 -11.83 48.62 143.93
CA TRP A 428 -11.28 47.61 144.86
C TRP A 428 -10.53 48.22 146.07
N MET A 429 -10.51 49.54 146.22
CA MET A 429 -10.01 50.26 147.40
C MET A 429 -11.14 50.87 148.26
N LEU A 430 -12.25 50.13 148.39
CA LEU A 430 -13.27 50.33 149.43
C LEU A 430 -13.59 48.99 150.13
N ALA A 431 -12.51 48.30 150.50
CA ALA A 431 -12.50 47.24 151.50
C ALA A 431 -11.29 47.46 152.44
N LYS A 432 -11.20 48.66 153.03
CA LYS A 432 -10.98 48.87 154.47
C LYS A 432 -11.21 50.32 154.84
#